data_AF-A0A9E1IPP1-F1
#
_entry.id   AF-A0A9E1IPP1-F1
#
_cell.length_a   1.000
_cell.length_b   1.000
_cell.length_c   1.000
_cell.angle_alpha   90.00
_cell.angle_beta   90.00
_cell.angle_gamma   90.00
#
_symmetry.space_group_name_H-M   'P 1'
#
loop_
_entity.id
_entity.type
_entity.pdbx_description
1 polymer ?
#
loop_
_entity_poly.entity_id
_entity_poly.type
_entity_poly.pdbx_seq_one_letter_code
_entity_poly.pdbx_strand_id
1 'polypeptide(L)'
;MKYRLIAATTKAAWFTGAVLLVSTACTIFDDGKDTDPPPVTDTDADTDADTDADTDSDTDADTDTDTDTDTDTKDTSLGHGGDVCKDAFVVGTLPWTFEGSTRDATTDYYMPPNACPYAPLGSGQSARDEAFVFTPPTSDEYTITLEEGTNFPMAIMYLVEDCADITNTCVIGTYISGAKKWMYDDLEGGKTYYLIVDGGSGLDGDYTVTFDYTTP
;
A
#
# COMPACT_ATOMS: atom_id res chain seq x y z
N MET A 1 30.62 -26.15 -0.90
CA MET A 1 30.09 -26.78 0.34
C MET A 1 30.42 -25.87 1.53
N LYS A 2 29.54 -24.94 1.87
CA LYS A 2 29.60 -24.15 3.11
C LYS A 2 28.42 -24.62 3.96
N TYR A 3 28.71 -25.29 5.07
CA TYR A 3 27.70 -25.64 6.07
C TYR A 3 27.20 -24.34 6.72
N ARG A 4 25.95 -23.96 6.49
CA ARG A 4 25.26 -22.98 7.35
C ARG A 4 24.56 -23.77 8.45
N LEU A 5 25.04 -23.57 9.67
CA LEU A 5 24.42 -24.06 10.88
C LEU A 5 23.08 -23.32 11.03
N ILE A 6 21.96 -23.99 10.76
CA ILE A 6 20.63 -23.46 11.06
C ILE A 6 20.51 -23.43 12.59
N ALA A 7 20.80 -22.28 13.18
CA ALA A 7 20.46 -22.01 14.56
C ALA A 7 18.95 -21.78 14.60
N ALA A 8 18.19 -22.87 14.80
CA ALA A 8 16.79 -22.78 15.18
C ALA A 8 16.69 -22.02 16.51
N THR A 9 16.41 -20.73 16.43
CA THR A 9 16.08 -19.90 17.58
C THR A 9 14.68 -20.31 18.05
N THR A 10 14.67 -21.22 19.01
CA THR A 10 13.50 -21.54 19.81
C THR A 10 12.99 -20.24 20.45
N LYS A 11 11.83 -19.75 19.99
CA LYS A 11 11.11 -18.64 20.63
C LYS A 11 10.82 -19.03 22.08
N ALA A 12 11.62 -18.50 23.00
CA ALA A 12 11.46 -18.69 24.42
C ALA A 12 10.23 -17.90 24.88
N ALA A 13 9.13 -18.61 25.11
CA ALA A 13 7.93 -18.10 25.76
C ALA A 13 8.18 -17.96 27.27
N TRP A 14 8.58 -16.77 27.73
CA TRP A 14 8.58 -16.40 29.15
C TRP A 14 8.43 -14.87 29.31
N PHE A 15 7.30 -14.40 29.81
CA PHE A 15 7.17 -13.83 31.16
C PHE A 15 5.78 -13.22 31.37
N THR A 16 5.02 -13.91 32.21
CA THR A 16 3.97 -13.37 33.07
C THR A 16 4.45 -12.14 33.85
N GLY A 17 3.61 -11.10 33.90
CA GLY A 17 3.47 -10.25 35.07
C GLY A 17 3.89 -8.79 34.91
N ALA A 18 2.91 -7.90 34.85
CA ALA A 18 2.62 -6.91 35.92
C ALA A 18 1.76 -5.79 35.33
N VAL A 19 0.46 -5.85 35.63
CA VAL A 19 -0.47 -4.75 35.44
C VAL A 19 -0.08 -3.64 36.44
N LEU A 20 0.37 -2.49 35.94
CA LEU A 20 0.52 -1.27 36.73
C LEU A 20 -0.49 -0.24 36.20
N LEU A 21 -1.65 -0.19 36.86
CA LEU A 21 -2.63 0.88 36.73
C LEU A 21 -2.06 2.15 37.35
N VAL A 22 -1.69 3.13 36.52
CA VAL A 22 -1.48 4.52 36.96
C VAL A 22 -2.57 5.38 36.33
N SER A 23 -3.62 5.63 37.12
CA SER A 23 -4.65 6.60 36.81
C SER A 23 -4.13 8.00 37.09
N THR A 24 -3.79 8.75 36.04
CA THR A 24 -3.54 10.19 36.18
C THR A 24 -4.65 10.93 35.46
N ALA A 25 -5.63 11.37 36.24
CA ALA A 25 -6.61 12.36 35.82
C ALA A 25 -5.89 13.68 35.53
N CYS A 26 -6.04 14.22 34.32
CA CYS A 26 -5.77 15.62 34.04
C CYS A 26 -7.00 16.23 33.39
N THR A 27 -7.46 17.30 34.01
CA THR A 27 -8.69 18.04 33.76
C THR A 27 -8.57 18.97 32.56
N ILE A 28 -9.62 18.98 31.74
CA ILE A 28 -10.38 20.16 31.27
C ILE A 28 -9.55 21.42 30.98
N PHE A 29 -9.35 21.71 29.70
CA PHE A 29 -9.28 23.08 29.20
C PHE A 29 -10.37 23.28 28.14
N ASP A 30 -11.33 24.09 28.55
CA ASP A 30 -12.37 24.74 27.77
C ASP A 30 -11.82 26.11 27.38
N ASP A 31 -11.83 26.50 26.10
CA ASP A 31 -12.21 27.84 25.64
C ASP A 31 -12.01 28.01 24.12
N GLY A 32 -13.15 28.10 23.44
CA GLY A 32 -13.48 29.05 22.37
C GLY A 32 -12.44 29.46 21.32
N LYS A 33 -12.82 29.29 20.05
CA LYS A 33 -13.55 30.35 19.31
C LYS A 33 -13.89 29.89 17.90
N ASP A 34 -15.19 29.89 17.62
CA ASP A 34 -15.73 30.04 16.27
C ASP A 34 -15.17 31.33 15.65
N THR A 35 -14.53 31.19 14.50
CA THR A 35 -14.43 32.26 13.52
C THR A 35 -15.03 31.74 12.23
N ASP A 36 -16.30 32.08 12.02
CA ASP A 36 -16.97 31.92 10.75
C ASP A 36 -16.12 32.55 9.64
N PRO A 37 -15.75 31.81 8.58
CA PRO A 37 -15.19 32.42 7.39
C PRO A 37 -16.26 33.28 6.69
N PRO A 38 -15.86 34.40 6.07
CA PRO A 38 -16.79 35.27 5.33
C PRO A 38 -17.42 34.53 4.14
N PRO A 39 -18.64 34.92 3.71
CA PRO A 39 -19.28 34.35 2.54
C PRO A 39 -18.44 34.64 1.29
N VAL A 40 -17.93 33.60 0.64
CA VAL A 40 -17.37 33.70 -0.71
C VAL A 40 -18.51 33.66 -1.70
N THR A 41 -18.55 34.67 -2.56
CA THR A 41 -19.54 34.86 -3.62
C THR A 41 -19.21 33.96 -4.81
N ASP A 42 -20.17 33.11 -5.19
CA ASP A 42 -20.20 32.39 -6.46
C ASP A 42 -19.90 33.35 -7.63
N THR A 43 -18.96 32.95 -8.47
CA THR A 43 -18.83 33.47 -9.83
C THR A 43 -18.90 32.27 -10.76
N ASP A 44 -20.14 31.89 -11.07
CA ASP A 44 -20.46 31.02 -12.19
C ASP A 44 -20.15 31.80 -13.48
N ALA A 45 -19.10 31.38 -14.17
CA ALA A 45 -18.87 31.75 -15.56
C ALA A 45 -18.80 30.44 -16.37
N ASP A 46 -19.99 29.91 -16.62
CA ASP A 46 -20.26 29.01 -17.73
C ASP A 46 -19.71 29.64 -19.03
N THR A 47 -18.77 28.96 -19.67
CA THR A 47 -18.42 29.22 -21.07
C THR A 47 -18.44 27.91 -21.81
N ASP A 48 -19.67 27.52 -22.12
CA ASP A 48 -20.06 26.57 -23.15
C ASP A 48 -19.64 27.17 -24.50
N ALA A 49 -18.64 26.55 -25.11
CA ALA A 49 -18.40 26.66 -26.53
C ALA A 49 -18.11 25.25 -27.05
N ASP A 50 -19.20 24.52 -27.27
CA ASP A 50 -19.25 23.37 -28.15
C ASP A 50 -18.65 23.77 -29.51
N THR A 51 -17.69 22.99 -29.98
CA THR A 51 -17.29 22.96 -31.39
C THR A 51 -17.12 21.50 -31.79
N ASP A 52 -18.27 20.86 -31.91
CA ASP A 52 -18.61 19.73 -32.73
C ASP A 52 -18.37 20.09 -34.21
N ALA A 53 -17.20 19.69 -34.71
CA ALA A 53 -16.96 19.51 -36.13
C ALA A 53 -16.78 18.02 -36.39
N ASP A 54 -17.91 17.33 -36.49
CA ASP A 54 -18.01 16.04 -37.14
C ASP A 54 -17.51 16.17 -38.58
N THR A 55 -16.54 15.35 -38.96
CA THR A 55 -16.30 14.99 -40.35
C THR A 55 -16.22 13.47 -40.38
N ASP A 56 -17.37 12.87 -40.63
CA ASP A 56 -17.48 11.50 -41.07
C ASP A 56 -16.97 11.39 -42.52
N SER A 57 -16.01 10.51 -42.72
CA SER A 57 -15.80 9.90 -44.03
C SER A 57 -15.29 8.50 -43.77
N ASP A 58 -16.22 7.62 -43.44
CA ASP A 58 -16.06 6.19 -43.72
C ASP A 58 -15.68 6.00 -45.19
N THR A 59 -14.95 4.92 -45.48
CA THR A 59 -14.87 4.14 -46.75
C THR A 59 -13.42 3.65 -46.93
N ASP A 60 -13.03 2.54 -46.27
CA ASP A 60 -13.02 1.21 -46.92
C ASP A 60 -12.23 0.13 -46.18
N ALA A 61 -12.76 -1.08 -46.35
CA ALA A 61 -12.30 -2.39 -45.90
C ALA A 61 -10.80 -2.68 -46.10
N ASP A 62 -10.19 -3.25 -45.06
CA ASP A 62 -9.25 -4.35 -45.24
C ASP A 62 -9.48 -5.43 -44.17
N THR A 63 -9.34 -6.67 -44.64
CA THR A 63 -9.60 -7.91 -43.91
C THR A 63 -8.28 -8.43 -43.35
N ASP A 64 -8.14 -8.30 -42.03
CA ASP A 64 -7.02 -8.84 -41.29
C ASP A 64 -7.65 -9.63 -40.14
N THR A 65 -7.51 -10.94 -40.19
CA THR A 65 -7.96 -11.84 -39.12
C THR A 65 -6.96 -11.75 -37.97
N ASP A 66 -6.93 -10.60 -37.32
CA ASP A 66 -6.21 -10.47 -36.06
C ASP A 66 -7.12 -11.01 -34.96
N THR A 67 -6.61 -12.03 -34.28
CA THR A 67 -7.24 -12.60 -33.08
C THR A 67 -6.98 -11.62 -31.95
N ASP A 68 -7.66 -10.48 -32.00
CA ASP A 68 -7.68 -9.53 -30.91
C ASP A 68 -8.61 -10.11 -29.86
N THR A 69 -8.00 -10.76 -28.87
CA THR A 69 -8.65 -10.99 -27.58
C THR A 69 -8.60 -9.68 -26.80
N ASP A 70 -9.13 -8.60 -27.38
CA ASP A 70 -9.36 -7.36 -26.66
C ASP A 70 -10.60 -7.58 -25.80
N THR A 71 -10.34 -8.09 -24.60
CA THR A 71 -11.28 -7.99 -23.50
C THR A 71 -11.24 -6.54 -23.01
N ASP A 72 -11.79 -5.64 -23.83
CA ASP A 72 -12.09 -4.26 -23.46
C ASP A 72 -13.30 -4.26 -22.52
N THR A 73 -13.10 -4.82 -21.33
CA THR A 73 -13.95 -4.50 -20.18
C THR A 73 -13.47 -3.14 -19.71
N LYS A 74 -13.98 -2.08 -20.33
CA LYS A 74 -14.02 -0.76 -19.71
C LYS A 74 -14.92 -0.86 -18.49
N ASP A 75 -14.37 -1.39 -17.41
CA ASP A 75 -14.92 -1.19 -16.08
C ASP A 75 -14.74 0.30 -15.76
N THR A 76 -15.86 0.97 -15.56
CA THR A 76 -15.90 2.39 -15.21
C THR A 76 -15.70 2.62 -13.72
N SER A 77 -15.28 1.62 -12.95
CA SER A 77 -14.32 1.81 -11.86
C SER A 77 -12.94 1.82 -12.50
N LEU A 78 -12.36 3.01 -12.75
CA LEU A 78 -11.09 3.18 -13.48
C LEU A 78 -10.03 2.21 -12.94
N GLY A 79 -9.82 1.09 -13.64
CA GLY A 79 -9.08 -0.09 -13.19
C GLY A 79 -7.59 0.16 -13.03
N HIS A 80 -7.24 0.98 -12.04
CA HIS A 80 -5.91 1.04 -11.50
C HIS A 80 -5.72 -0.21 -10.67
N GLY A 81 -4.94 -1.16 -11.21
CA GLY A 81 -4.63 -2.39 -10.49
C GLY A 81 -4.04 -2.07 -9.12
N GLY A 82 -4.08 -3.03 -8.21
CA GLY A 82 -3.53 -2.85 -6.89
C GLY A 82 -4.42 -2.11 -5.90
N ASP A 83 -5.60 -1.61 -6.26
CA ASP A 83 -6.49 -0.94 -5.29
C ASP A 83 -6.87 -1.89 -4.15
N VAL A 84 -7.29 -3.12 -4.49
CA VAL A 84 -7.65 -4.14 -3.52
C VAL A 84 -6.84 -5.43 -3.67
N CYS A 85 -6.87 -6.32 -2.68
CA CYS A 85 -6.08 -7.56 -2.75
C CYS A 85 -6.59 -8.53 -3.81
N LYS A 86 -7.82 -8.33 -4.30
CA LYS A 86 -8.40 -9.09 -5.40
C LYS A 86 -7.71 -8.77 -6.75
N ASP A 87 -7.21 -7.55 -6.92
CA ASP A 87 -6.53 -7.06 -8.12
C ASP A 87 -5.11 -6.56 -7.81
N ALA A 88 -4.53 -7.02 -6.71
CA ALA A 88 -3.16 -6.72 -6.30
C ALA A 88 -2.14 -6.93 -7.42
N PHE A 89 -1.15 -6.03 -7.51
CA PHE A 89 -0.05 -6.17 -8.45
C PHE A 89 0.77 -7.44 -8.16
N VAL A 90 0.95 -8.29 -9.17
CA VAL A 90 1.69 -9.54 -9.00
C VAL A 90 3.20 -9.27 -9.04
N VAL A 91 3.87 -9.57 -7.94
CA VAL A 91 5.34 -9.51 -7.86
C VAL A 91 5.94 -10.62 -8.73
N GLY A 92 6.79 -10.22 -9.68
CA GLY A 92 7.41 -11.11 -10.65
C GLY A 92 8.64 -11.87 -10.12
N THR A 93 9.54 -12.25 -11.03
CA THR A 93 10.79 -12.93 -10.68
C THR A 93 11.76 -11.97 -9.99
N LEU A 94 12.32 -12.39 -8.86
CA LEU A 94 13.27 -11.57 -8.11
C LEU A 94 14.68 -11.52 -8.74
N PRO A 95 15.40 -10.38 -8.63
CA PRO A 95 14.94 -9.12 -8.04
C PRO A 95 13.87 -8.46 -8.91
N TRP A 96 12.85 -7.90 -8.27
CA TRP A 96 11.71 -7.28 -8.93
C TRP A 96 11.49 -5.87 -8.39
N THR A 97 11.25 -4.92 -9.29
CA THR A 97 11.06 -3.51 -8.95
C THR A 97 9.83 -2.96 -9.67
N PHE A 98 9.10 -2.09 -8.99
CA PHE A 98 7.93 -1.40 -9.52
C PHE A 98 7.92 0.05 -9.10
N GLU A 99 7.56 0.94 -10.02
CA GLU A 99 7.36 2.36 -9.79
C GLU A 99 5.86 2.66 -9.93
N GLY A 100 5.27 3.28 -8.91
CA GLY A 100 3.83 3.46 -8.79
C GLY A 100 3.43 4.73 -8.04
N SER A 101 2.12 4.89 -7.82
CA SER A 101 1.56 6.01 -7.08
C SER A 101 0.22 5.62 -6.46
N THR A 102 0.03 5.93 -5.17
CA THR A 102 -1.24 5.61 -4.50
C THR A 102 -2.39 6.58 -4.84
N ARG A 103 -2.16 7.61 -5.65
CA ARG A 103 -3.15 8.68 -5.91
C ARG A 103 -4.46 8.21 -6.54
N ASP A 104 -4.36 7.21 -7.40
CA ASP A 104 -5.51 6.69 -8.14
C ASP A 104 -6.24 5.57 -7.38
N ALA A 105 -5.68 5.11 -6.26
CA ALA A 105 -6.28 4.12 -5.38
C ALA A 105 -7.26 4.74 -4.36
N THR A 106 -8.01 3.91 -3.65
CA THR A 106 -8.90 4.30 -2.56
C THR A 106 -8.29 3.97 -1.21
N THR A 107 -9.02 4.27 -0.13
CA THR A 107 -8.59 3.97 1.23
C THR A 107 -9.26 2.68 1.67
N ASP A 108 -8.57 1.55 1.50
CA ASP A 108 -9.13 0.22 1.73
C ASP A 108 -8.52 -0.44 2.97
N TYR A 109 -7.25 -0.17 3.25
CA TYR A 109 -6.52 -0.81 4.33
C TYR A 109 -6.22 0.11 5.50
N TYR A 110 -6.13 -0.53 6.67
CA TYR A 110 -5.69 0.12 7.90
C TYR A 110 -4.92 -0.89 8.71
N MET A 111 -3.72 -0.52 9.14
CA MET A 111 -2.92 -1.29 10.07
C MET A 111 -3.21 -0.79 11.50
N PRO A 112 -3.89 -1.57 12.36
CA PRO A 112 -4.15 -1.14 13.74
C PRO A 112 -2.88 -1.07 14.60
N PRO A 113 -2.90 -0.29 15.70
CA PRO A 113 -1.78 -0.24 16.62
C PRO A 113 -1.43 -1.64 17.17
N ASN A 114 -0.15 -2.00 17.11
CA ASN A 114 0.39 -3.30 17.55
C ASN A 114 -0.08 -4.52 16.74
N ALA A 115 -0.75 -4.34 15.59
CA ALA A 115 -1.06 -5.46 14.69
C ALA A 115 0.21 -6.05 14.06
N CYS A 116 1.17 -5.18 13.71
CA CYS A 116 2.39 -5.57 13.02
C CYS A 116 3.63 -5.46 13.93
N PRO A 117 4.53 -6.45 13.90
CA PRO A 117 5.87 -6.31 14.46
C PRO A 117 6.58 -5.07 13.90
N TYR A 118 7.29 -4.35 14.77
CA TYR A 118 8.06 -3.13 14.46
C TYR A 118 7.26 -1.89 14.01
N ALA A 119 5.93 -1.98 13.93
CA ALA A 119 5.04 -0.85 13.70
C ALA A 119 4.01 -0.73 14.86
N PRO A 120 4.41 -0.22 16.03
CA PRO A 120 3.53 -0.15 17.21
C PRO A 120 2.42 0.89 17.06
N LEU A 121 2.58 1.85 16.15
CA LEU A 121 1.60 2.89 15.87
C LEU A 121 0.71 2.41 14.73
N GLY A 122 -0.61 2.50 14.89
CA GLY A 122 -1.52 2.23 13.79
C GLY A 122 -1.34 3.26 12.68
N SER A 123 -1.59 2.89 11.43
CA SER A 123 -1.36 3.75 10.26
C SER A 123 -2.28 3.37 9.10
N GLY A 124 -2.47 4.27 8.14
CA GLY A 124 -3.27 4.02 6.93
C GLY A 124 -4.72 4.48 6.95
N GLN A 125 -5.25 4.91 8.10
CA GLN A 125 -6.72 5.07 8.31
C GLN A 125 -7.43 6.09 7.40
N SER A 126 -6.71 6.85 6.58
CA SER A 126 -7.27 7.89 5.71
C SER A 126 -6.39 8.18 4.50
N ALA A 127 -5.42 7.31 4.20
CA ALA A 127 -4.54 7.45 3.06
C ALA A 127 -4.94 6.45 1.99
N ARG A 128 -4.55 6.71 0.76
CA ARG A 128 -4.80 5.78 -0.34
C ARG A 128 -3.73 4.70 -0.33
N ASP A 129 -4.11 3.49 -0.70
CA ASP A 129 -3.28 2.31 -0.55
C ASP A 129 -3.24 1.47 -1.82
N GLU A 130 -2.08 0.86 -2.08
CA GLU A 130 -1.90 -0.11 -3.16
C GLU A 130 -1.39 -1.43 -2.58
N ALA A 131 -1.96 -2.52 -3.09
CA ALA A 131 -1.68 -3.89 -2.72
C ALA A 131 -0.85 -4.59 -3.80
N PHE A 132 0.14 -5.35 -3.34
CA PHE A 132 0.94 -6.26 -4.14
C PHE A 132 0.77 -7.67 -3.61
N VAL A 133 0.73 -8.66 -4.48
CA VAL A 133 0.70 -10.08 -4.11
C VAL A 133 2.03 -10.74 -4.46
N PHE A 134 2.63 -11.40 -3.47
CA PHE A 134 3.89 -12.09 -3.60
C PHE A 134 3.78 -13.52 -3.08
N THR A 135 4.28 -14.48 -3.86
CA THR A 135 4.42 -15.87 -3.42
C THR A 135 5.89 -16.26 -3.57
N PRO A 136 6.66 -16.34 -2.46
CA PRO A 136 8.08 -16.63 -2.52
C PRO A 136 8.33 -17.99 -3.18
N PRO A 137 9.31 -18.13 -4.08
CA PRO A 137 9.59 -19.41 -4.74
C PRO A 137 10.21 -20.43 -3.77
N THR A 138 10.91 -19.97 -2.73
CA THR A 138 11.59 -20.81 -1.73
C THR A 138 11.43 -20.22 -0.34
N SER A 139 11.49 -21.06 0.71
CA SER A 139 11.58 -20.53 2.08
C SER A 139 12.98 -19.97 2.31
N ASP A 140 13.09 -18.66 2.49
CA ASP A 140 14.34 -17.94 2.70
C ASP A 140 14.05 -16.57 3.32
N GLU A 141 15.11 -15.83 3.63
CA GLU A 141 15.00 -14.43 4.04
C GLU A 141 14.90 -13.52 2.80
N TYR A 142 13.91 -12.63 2.80
CA TYR A 142 13.65 -11.69 1.71
C TYR A 142 13.79 -10.26 2.20
N THR A 143 14.22 -9.35 1.33
CA THR A 143 14.20 -7.90 1.59
C THR A 143 13.15 -7.24 0.72
N ILE A 144 12.28 -6.47 1.35
CA ILE A 144 11.33 -5.59 0.66
C ILE A 144 11.74 -4.16 0.99
N THR A 145 11.95 -3.35 -0.04
CA THR A 145 12.36 -1.95 0.07
C THR A 145 11.26 -1.05 -0.52
N LEU A 146 10.96 0.04 0.16
CA LEU A 146 10.11 1.12 -0.33
C LEU A 146 10.91 2.42 -0.34
N GLU A 147 10.98 3.06 -1.50
CA GLU A 147 11.58 4.39 -1.68
C GLU A 147 10.46 5.41 -1.95
N GLU A 148 10.40 6.45 -1.13
CA GLU A 148 9.42 7.54 -1.26
C GLU A 148 9.76 8.41 -2.46
N GLY A 149 8.77 8.68 -3.30
CA GLY A 149 8.82 9.78 -4.26
C GLY A 149 8.83 11.13 -3.54
N THR A 150 9.31 12.17 -4.22
CA THR A 150 9.43 13.52 -3.62
C THR A 150 8.09 14.12 -3.16
N ASN A 151 6.99 13.55 -3.61
CA ASN A 151 5.62 13.96 -3.35
C ASN A 151 4.86 12.98 -2.41
N PHE A 152 5.53 11.97 -1.85
CA PHE A 152 4.95 11.02 -0.89
C PHE A 152 5.70 11.03 0.46
N PRO A 153 5.77 12.19 1.15
CA PRO A 153 6.43 12.23 2.45
C PRO A 153 5.62 11.41 3.43
N MET A 154 6.22 10.39 4.06
CA MET A 154 5.54 9.45 4.98
C MET A 154 4.74 8.33 4.29
N ALA A 155 5.27 7.75 3.22
CA ALA A 155 4.79 6.44 2.80
C ALA A 155 4.96 5.43 3.95
N ILE A 156 4.15 4.39 4.01
CA ILE A 156 4.27 3.27 4.96
C ILE A 156 4.16 1.98 4.17
N MET A 157 4.68 0.89 4.74
CA MET A 157 4.41 -0.43 4.18
C MET A 157 4.29 -1.49 5.27
N TYR A 158 3.47 -2.49 5.00
CA TYR A 158 3.31 -3.66 5.84
C TYR A 158 2.96 -4.89 5.02
N LEU A 159 3.42 -6.04 5.47
CA LEU A 159 3.25 -7.33 4.84
C LEU A 159 2.28 -8.18 5.66
N VAL A 160 1.25 -8.72 5.01
CA VAL A 160 0.19 -9.51 5.64
C VAL A 160 -0.05 -10.81 4.88
N GLU A 161 -0.67 -11.79 5.54
CA GLU A 161 -1.08 -13.05 4.88
C GLU A 161 -2.53 -12.99 4.37
N ASP A 162 -3.36 -12.16 5.00
CA ASP A 162 -4.76 -11.95 4.64
C ASP A 162 -5.16 -10.48 4.80
N CYS A 163 -5.48 -9.81 3.69
CA CYS A 163 -5.90 -8.41 3.70
C CYS A 163 -7.23 -8.19 4.41
N ALA A 164 -8.08 -9.21 4.52
CA ALA A 164 -9.33 -9.13 5.29
C ALA A 164 -9.09 -9.21 6.81
N ASP A 165 -7.90 -9.64 7.25
CA ASP A 165 -7.52 -9.77 8.66
C ASP A 165 -6.09 -9.31 8.93
N ILE A 166 -5.81 -8.03 8.63
CA ILE A 166 -4.52 -7.37 8.91
C ILE A 166 -4.15 -7.49 10.40
N THR A 167 -5.15 -7.45 11.29
CA THR A 167 -4.93 -7.46 12.75
C THR A 167 -4.22 -8.72 13.23
N ASN A 168 -4.58 -9.88 12.67
CA ASN A 168 -4.05 -11.17 13.12
C ASN A 168 -3.04 -11.79 12.14
N THR A 169 -2.94 -11.29 10.92
CA THR A 169 -2.08 -11.88 9.87
C THR A 169 -0.91 -10.99 9.45
N CYS A 170 -0.67 -9.88 10.13
CA CYS A 170 0.49 -9.07 9.82
C CYS A 170 1.80 -9.76 10.20
N VAL A 171 2.65 -9.91 9.20
CA VAL A 171 3.97 -10.53 9.31
C VAL A 171 4.97 -9.51 9.83
N ILE A 172 5.04 -8.36 9.17
CA ILE A 172 5.98 -7.27 9.49
C ILE A 172 5.45 -5.95 8.95
N GLY A 173 5.69 -4.85 9.66
CA GLY A 173 5.36 -3.51 9.20
C GLY A 173 6.47 -2.53 9.52
N THR A 174 6.48 -1.40 8.82
CA THR A 174 7.42 -0.32 9.10
C THR A 174 6.72 1.02 9.26
N TYR A 175 7.07 1.70 10.35
CA TYR A 175 6.70 3.08 10.63
C TYR A 175 7.97 3.92 10.80
N ILE A 176 8.94 3.76 9.90
CA ILE A 176 10.17 4.56 9.96
C ILE A 176 10.03 5.79 9.08
N SER A 177 10.29 6.97 9.64
CA SER A 177 10.39 8.20 8.86
C SER A 177 11.64 8.17 7.97
N GLY A 178 11.54 8.63 6.73
CA GLY A 178 12.68 8.79 5.82
C GLY A 178 12.43 8.22 4.42
N ALA A 179 13.14 8.76 3.44
CA ALA A 179 12.90 8.52 2.01
C ALA A 179 13.08 7.07 1.56
N LYS A 180 13.74 6.22 2.36
CA LYS A 180 13.94 4.80 2.04
C LYS A 180 13.66 3.96 3.26
N LYS A 181 12.82 2.95 3.09
CA LYS A 181 12.42 1.99 4.12
C LYS A 181 12.69 0.59 3.62
N TRP A 182 12.96 -0.31 4.55
CA TRP A 182 13.12 -1.72 4.23
C TRP A 182 12.61 -2.57 5.38
N MET A 183 12.21 -3.79 5.03
CA MET A 183 11.89 -4.85 5.97
C MET A 183 12.51 -6.14 5.46
N TYR A 184 12.83 -7.03 6.40
CA TYR A 184 13.35 -8.36 6.12
C TYR A 184 12.66 -9.36 7.03
N ASP A 185 12.28 -10.50 6.48
CA ASP A 185 11.71 -11.61 7.24
C ASP A 185 11.95 -12.94 6.51
N ASP A 186 11.90 -14.04 7.27
CA ASP A 186 11.91 -15.40 6.75
C ASP A 186 10.51 -15.73 6.20
N LEU A 187 10.35 -15.71 4.87
CA LEU A 187 9.07 -16.01 4.22
C LEU A 187 9.01 -17.47 3.80
N GLU A 188 7.84 -18.09 3.90
CA GLU A 188 7.63 -19.48 3.50
C GLU A 188 7.44 -19.60 1.98
N GLY A 189 8.21 -20.48 1.34
CA GLY A 189 8.07 -20.75 -0.08
C GLY A 189 6.70 -21.33 -0.42
N GLY A 190 6.06 -20.79 -1.47
CA GLY A 190 4.74 -21.19 -1.94
C GLY A 190 3.57 -20.62 -1.11
N LYS A 191 3.86 -19.89 -0.03
CA LYS A 191 2.83 -19.17 0.74
C LYS A 191 2.59 -17.78 0.14
N THR A 192 1.33 -17.37 0.03
CA THR A 192 0.98 -16.05 -0.50
C THR A 192 1.01 -15.00 0.59
N TYR A 193 1.61 -13.86 0.28
CA TYR A 193 1.68 -12.66 1.12
C TYR A 193 1.20 -11.46 0.31
N TYR A 194 0.70 -10.46 1.01
CA TYR A 194 0.29 -9.19 0.44
C TYR A 194 1.10 -8.07 1.07
N LEU A 195 1.76 -7.28 0.24
CA LEU A 195 2.38 -6.03 0.66
C LEU A 195 1.38 -4.92 0.42
N ILE A 196 1.09 -4.14 1.45
CA ILE A 196 0.33 -2.91 1.32
C ILE A 196 1.30 -1.73 1.39
N VAL A 197 1.26 -0.88 0.37
CA VAL A 197 1.92 0.43 0.34
C VAL A 197 0.85 1.48 0.56
N ASP A 198 1.04 2.32 1.56
CA ASP A 198 -0.02 3.19 2.08
C ASP A 198 0.64 4.50 2.56
N GLY A 199 -0.15 5.47 3.01
CA GLY A 199 0.31 6.77 3.49
C GLY A 199 0.08 7.03 4.97
N GLY A 200 1.00 7.75 5.57
CA GLY A 200 0.82 8.35 6.90
C GLY A 200 -0.03 9.62 6.83
N SER A 201 -0.94 9.80 7.79
CA SER A 201 -1.72 11.04 7.97
C SER A 201 -2.57 11.47 6.75
N GLY A 202 -3.04 10.52 5.95
CA GLY A 202 -3.86 10.78 4.77
C GLY A 202 -3.09 11.31 3.55
N LEU A 203 -1.77 11.12 3.54
CA LEU A 203 -0.92 11.49 2.40
C LEU A 203 -0.94 10.38 1.35
N ASP A 204 -0.70 10.76 0.10
CA ASP A 204 -0.53 9.86 -1.03
C ASP A 204 0.68 10.31 -1.87
N GLY A 205 1.11 9.46 -2.80
CA GLY A 205 2.06 9.88 -3.81
C GLY A 205 2.86 8.76 -4.43
N ASP A 206 3.94 9.16 -5.10
CA ASP A 206 4.73 8.24 -5.92
C ASP A 206 5.73 7.48 -5.05
N TYR A 207 6.08 6.27 -5.47
CA TYR A 207 7.07 5.45 -4.79
C TYR A 207 7.71 4.43 -5.72
N THR A 208 8.78 3.82 -5.23
CA THR A 208 9.39 2.64 -5.84
C THR A 208 9.44 1.52 -4.81
N VAL A 209 8.89 0.35 -5.15
CA VAL A 209 9.02 -0.87 -4.34
C VAL A 209 9.99 -1.83 -5.00
N THR A 210 10.81 -2.51 -4.20
CA THR A 210 11.72 -3.56 -4.66
C THR A 210 11.63 -4.77 -3.76
N PHE A 211 11.46 -5.95 -4.37
CA PHE A 211 11.56 -7.25 -3.73
C PHE A 211 12.88 -7.91 -4.16
N ASP A 212 13.67 -8.40 -3.20
CA ASP A 212 14.93 -9.07 -3.45
C ASP A 212 15.16 -10.23 -2.46
N TYR A 213 16.05 -11.14 -2.81
CA TYR A 213 16.62 -12.07 -1.84
C TYR A 213 17.58 -11.30 -0.92
N THR A 214 17.68 -11.64 0.36
CA THR A 214 18.86 -11.19 1.10
C THR A 214 20.08 -11.88 0.48
N THR A 215 20.94 -11.10 -0.17
CA THR A 215 22.20 -11.66 -0.67
C THR A 215 22.95 -12.28 0.52
N PRO A 216 23.30 -13.58 0.47
CA PRO A 216 23.85 -14.30 1.62
C PRO A 216 25.23 -13.80 2.06
#